data_AF-A0A1W1BWH7-F1
#
_entry.id   AF-A0A1W1BWH7-F1
#
_cell.length_a   1.000
_cell.length_b   1.000
_cell.length_c   1.000
_cell.angle_alpha   90.00
_cell.angle_beta   90.00
_cell.angle_gamma   90.00
#
_symmetry.space_group_name_H-M   'P 1'
#
loop_
_entity.id
_entity.type
_entity.pdbx_description
1 polymer ?
#
loop_
_entity_poly.entity_id
_entity_poly.type
_entity_poly.pdbx_seq_one_letter_code
_entity_poly.pdbx_strand_id
1 'polypeptide(L)'
;MMSKLLMSLLVVTATLSARVSDKDLTEFFKSFVIRSYSAKVSKMDIKEIKKVEGHPEWEAYSVVMKVMRKKQELPVDLTILVNGDLMTTMLVDANRGVDYTHRVKKSVGSLYAGSKNGQVNAKVITTYMKNFYLKAPYNENVKAKIVDVQSVKGHAPWSAYLAIITFQNRGQDVSIPKIIFSDGKLMTTELVDYKKKIDFSREIKPKLPESIYDSSHLLFGNQNAKHKLVVFSDPQCPFCMEIVPKIMKAAKEHPDTIALYYYHFPLIQLHPVSEVLVRIIHVAQELGRKDIVEKIYTLKIDPRERDVDRIIKAVKDHTGFPVTKEQIDDPKVLATIKKDEESAEELMVSGTPTVFVDGKWDKMRNRYKLLIK
;
A
#
# COMPACT_ATOMS: atom_id res chain seq x y z
N MET A 1 21.14 -32.88 -56.62
CA MET A 1 20.54 -32.96 -55.27
C MET A 1 21.20 -31.92 -54.37
N MET A 2 20.35 -31.10 -53.74
CA MET A 2 20.58 -30.21 -52.60
C MET A 2 21.51 -28.99 -52.78
N SER A 3 20.84 -27.90 -53.14
CA SER A 3 21.28 -26.51 -53.06
C SER A 3 21.60 -26.10 -51.62
N LYS A 4 22.73 -25.40 -51.46
CA LYS A 4 23.11 -24.65 -50.26
C LYS A 4 22.16 -23.46 -50.11
N LEU A 5 21.22 -23.50 -49.15
CA LEU A 5 20.54 -22.30 -48.70
C LEU A 5 21.38 -21.63 -47.60
N LEU A 6 21.96 -20.48 -47.96
CA LEU A 6 22.44 -19.48 -47.00
C LEU A 6 21.25 -19.08 -46.12
N MET A 7 21.34 -19.41 -44.83
CA MET A 7 20.47 -18.85 -43.81
C MET A 7 20.88 -17.39 -43.62
N SER A 8 20.15 -16.47 -44.25
CA SER A 8 20.34 -15.03 -44.11
C SER A 8 20.19 -14.64 -42.65
N LEU A 9 21.31 -14.32 -42.00
CA LEU A 9 21.37 -13.73 -40.68
C LEU A 9 20.78 -12.31 -40.79
N LEU A 10 19.49 -12.18 -40.51
CA LEU A 10 18.85 -10.88 -40.35
C LEU A 10 19.40 -10.29 -39.04
N VAL A 11 20.50 -9.54 -39.14
CA VAL A 11 20.96 -8.67 -38.07
C VAL A 11 19.91 -7.58 -37.94
N VAL A 12 18.92 -7.83 -37.09
CA VAL A 12 18.09 -6.75 -36.54
C VAL A 12 19.07 -5.88 -35.77
N THR A 13 19.45 -4.75 -36.35
CA THR A 13 20.13 -3.67 -35.64
C THR A 13 19.15 -3.14 -34.60
N ALA A 14 19.07 -3.83 -33.47
CA ALA A 14 18.48 -3.30 -32.27
C ALA A 14 19.29 -2.05 -31.92
N THR A 15 18.67 -0.88 -32.07
CA THR A 15 19.16 0.33 -31.40
C THR A 15 19.44 -0.06 -29.97
N LEU A 16 20.71 0.00 -29.59
CA LEU A 16 21.23 -0.43 -28.30
C LEU A 16 20.69 0.52 -27.22
N SER A 17 19.41 0.39 -26.85
CA SER A 17 18.97 0.84 -25.53
C SER A 17 19.87 0.10 -24.55
N ALA A 18 20.63 0.82 -23.73
CA ALA A 18 21.53 0.21 -22.75
C ALA A 18 20.80 -0.94 -22.06
N ARG A 19 21.26 -2.18 -22.28
CA ARG A 19 20.64 -3.36 -21.68
C ARG A 19 20.69 -3.19 -20.17
N VAL A 20 19.61 -3.59 -19.48
CA VAL A 20 19.57 -3.62 -18.02
C VAL A 20 20.80 -4.36 -17.50
N SER A 21 21.50 -3.75 -16.54
CA SER A 21 22.69 -4.37 -15.94
C SER A 21 22.32 -5.38 -14.85
N ASP A 22 23.21 -6.34 -14.57
CA ASP A 22 23.08 -7.26 -13.43
C ASP A 22 22.93 -6.49 -12.10
N LYS A 23 23.56 -5.32 -12.01
CA LYS A 23 23.44 -4.42 -10.86
C LYS A 23 22.03 -3.88 -10.71
N ASP A 24 21.41 -3.41 -11.80
CA ASP A 24 20.05 -2.89 -11.79
C ASP A 24 19.04 -3.97 -11.39
N LEU A 25 19.15 -5.18 -11.95
CA LEU A 25 18.30 -6.31 -11.56
C LEU A 25 18.50 -6.70 -10.10
N THR A 26 19.75 -6.69 -9.62
CA THR A 26 20.08 -6.98 -8.22
C THR A 26 19.51 -5.91 -7.29
N GLU A 27 19.64 -4.63 -7.63
CA GLU A 27 19.07 -3.51 -6.86
C GLU A 27 17.55 -3.56 -6.85
N PHE A 28 16.92 -3.80 -8.01
CA PHE A 28 15.48 -3.99 -8.12
C PHE A 28 15.01 -5.11 -7.18
N PHE A 29 15.64 -6.27 -7.27
CA PHE A 29 15.23 -7.43 -6.51
C PHE A 29 15.43 -7.25 -4.99
N LYS A 30 16.58 -6.70 -4.57
CA LYS A 30 16.84 -6.37 -3.15
C LYS A 30 15.87 -5.32 -2.61
N SER A 31 15.54 -4.31 -3.41
CA SER A 31 14.76 -3.16 -2.96
C SER A 31 13.26 -3.42 -2.99
N PHE A 32 12.79 -4.24 -3.92
CA PHE A 32 11.36 -4.37 -4.22
C PHE A 32 10.80 -5.77 -4.02
N VAL A 33 11.60 -6.84 -4.17
CA VAL A 33 11.09 -8.23 -4.10
C VAL A 33 11.42 -8.94 -2.78
N ILE A 34 12.63 -8.78 -2.23
CA ILE A 34 13.05 -9.53 -1.02
C ILE A 34 12.53 -8.93 0.28
N ARG A 35 11.94 -7.74 0.29
CA ARG A 35 11.48 -7.14 1.55
C ARG A 35 10.51 -8.01 2.36
N SER A 36 9.87 -9.00 1.74
CA SER A 36 9.04 -10.04 2.39
C SER A 36 9.82 -11.25 2.93
N TYR A 37 11.01 -11.52 2.42
CA TYR A 37 11.86 -12.63 2.82
C TYR A 37 13.06 -12.08 3.62
N SER A 38 13.25 -12.52 4.85
CA SER A 38 14.44 -12.26 5.67
C SER A 38 15.73 -12.89 5.11
N ALA A 39 15.81 -13.13 3.80
CA ALA A 39 16.87 -13.81 3.10
C ALA A 39 17.85 -12.81 2.46
N LYS A 40 19.14 -13.14 2.47
CA LYS A 40 20.18 -12.36 1.77
C LYS A 40 20.40 -12.93 0.38
N VAL A 41 20.48 -12.09 -0.65
CA VAL A 41 20.94 -12.50 -2.00
C VAL A 41 22.44 -12.68 -1.96
N SER A 42 22.93 -13.86 -2.32
CA SER A 42 24.37 -14.10 -2.51
C SER A 42 24.80 -13.87 -3.96
N LYS A 43 23.96 -14.25 -4.94
CA LYS A 43 24.26 -14.13 -6.37
C LYS A 43 22.99 -14.00 -7.21
N MET A 44 23.10 -13.30 -8.34
CA MET A 44 22.06 -13.21 -9.39
C MET A 44 22.69 -13.53 -10.74
N ASP A 45 22.14 -14.50 -11.45
CA ASP A 45 22.61 -14.93 -12.78
C ASP A 45 21.45 -14.80 -13.78
N ILE A 46 21.61 -13.96 -14.81
CA ILE A 46 20.71 -13.97 -15.97
C ILE A 46 20.96 -15.25 -16.76
N LYS A 47 19.90 -16.02 -17.00
CA LYS A 47 19.96 -17.26 -17.81
C LYS A 47 19.53 -17.02 -19.24
N GLU A 48 18.52 -16.19 -19.43
CA GLU A 48 17.92 -15.97 -20.73
C GLU A 48 17.22 -14.62 -20.78
N ILE A 49 17.27 -13.98 -21.95
CA ILE A 49 16.50 -12.77 -22.25
C ILE A 49 15.67 -13.07 -23.50
N LYS A 50 14.35 -12.92 -23.39
CA LYS A 50 13.42 -13.14 -24.50
C LYS A 50 12.52 -11.93 -24.67
N LYS A 51 12.12 -11.65 -25.91
CA LYS A 51 11.03 -10.71 -26.18
C LYS A 51 9.71 -11.32 -25.73
N VAL A 52 8.84 -10.50 -25.13
CA VAL A 52 7.50 -10.95 -24.74
C VAL A 52 6.65 -11.08 -26.00
N GLU A 53 6.10 -12.27 -26.24
CA GLU A 53 5.30 -12.52 -27.44
C GLU A 53 4.02 -11.68 -27.45
N GLY A 54 3.81 -10.92 -28.53
CA GLY A 54 2.73 -9.96 -28.67
C GLY A 54 3.04 -8.56 -28.13
N HIS A 55 4.14 -8.40 -27.39
CA HIS A 55 4.59 -7.16 -26.74
C HIS A 55 6.12 -7.02 -26.83
N PRO A 56 6.70 -6.88 -28.05
CA PRO A 56 8.16 -6.88 -28.27
C PRO A 56 8.90 -5.68 -27.63
N GLU A 57 8.17 -4.66 -27.18
CA GLU A 57 8.70 -3.60 -26.33
C GLU A 57 9.09 -4.10 -24.92
N TRP A 58 8.54 -5.24 -24.50
CA TRP A 58 8.90 -5.91 -23.25
C TRP A 58 9.93 -7.03 -23.45
N GLU A 59 10.87 -7.10 -22.53
CA GLU A 59 11.88 -8.15 -22.41
C GLU A 59 11.68 -8.93 -21.11
N ALA A 60 11.60 -10.26 -21.22
CA ALA A 60 11.54 -11.19 -20.11
C ALA A 60 12.96 -11.71 -19.79
N TYR A 61 13.48 -11.29 -18.64
CA TYR A 61 14.73 -11.74 -18.07
C TYR A 61 14.45 -12.94 -17.17
N SER A 62 14.85 -14.13 -17.61
CA SER A 62 14.86 -15.33 -16.77
C SER A 62 16.10 -15.30 -15.90
N VAL A 63 15.91 -15.15 -14.61
CA VAL A 63 16.97 -14.94 -13.64
C VAL A 63 16.94 -16.07 -12.62
N VAL A 64 18.11 -16.63 -12.33
CA VAL A 64 18.31 -17.52 -11.19
C VAL A 64 19.05 -16.73 -10.14
N MET A 65 18.45 -16.59 -8.97
CA MET A 65 19.15 -16.06 -7.80
C MET A 65 19.48 -17.18 -6.83
N LYS A 66 20.46 -16.91 -5.97
CA LYS A 66 20.70 -17.71 -4.77
C LYS A 66 20.31 -16.90 -3.55
N VAL A 67 19.36 -17.41 -2.77
CA VAL A 67 18.93 -16.82 -1.50
C VAL A 67 19.43 -17.63 -0.33
N MET A 68 19.96 -16.95 0.69
CA MET A 68 20.37 -17.57 1.95
C MET A 68 19.19 -17.67 2.91
N ARG A 69 18.78 -18.89 3.25
CA ARG A 69 17.74 -19.16 4.27
C ARG A 69 18.23 -20.23 5.24
N LYS A 70 18.21 -19.94 6.55
CA LYS A 70 18.70 -20.87 7.61
C LYS A 70 20.09 -21.46 7.32
N LYS A 71 21.04 -20.63 6.84
CA LYS A 71 22.40 -21.03 6.42
C LYS A 71 22.50 -21.94 5.18
N GLN A 72 21.40 -22.15 4.44
CA GLN A 72 21.39 -22.87 3.18
C GLN A 72 21.19 -21.91 2.00
N GLU A 73 21.92 -22.11 0.90
CA GLU A 73 21.65 -21.45 -0.38
C GLU A 73 20.54 -22.20 -1.10
N LEU A 74 19.46 -21.49 -1.45
CA LEU A 74 18.37 -22.02 -2.26
C LEU A 74 18.31 -21.24 -3.58
N PRO A 75 18.31 -21.92 -4.74
CA PRO A 75 18.06 -21.25 -6.01
C PRO A 75 16.59 -20.82 -6.07
N VAL A 76 16.34 -19.60 -6.53
CA VAL A 76 14.99 -19.12 -6.84
C VAL A 76 14.98 -18.62 -8.27
N ASP A 77 14.11 -19.22 -9.05
CA ASP A 77 13.84 -18.83 -10.43
C ASP A 77 12.84 -17.69 -10.44
N LEU A 78 13.17 -16.59 -11.10
CA LEU A 78 12.21 -15.52 -11.36
C LEU A 78 12.25 -15.07 -12.82
N THR A 79 11.15 -14.44 -13.23
CA THR A 79 11.09 -13.65 -14.47
C THR A 79 10.99 -12.18 -14.08
N ILE A 80 11.87 -11.33 -14.61
CA ILE A 80 11.75 -9.88 -14.52
C ILE A 80 11.38 -9.36 -15.91
N LEU A 81 10.32 -8.57 -15.98
CA LEU A 81 9.81 -8.00 -17.21
C LEU A 81 10.22 -6.54 -17.26
N VAL A 82 10.85 -6.15 -18.36
CA VAL A 82 11.46 -4.83 -18.54
C VAL A 82 10.91 -4.18 -19.81
N ASN A 83 10.53 -2.90 -19.73
CA ASN A 83 10.25 -2.07 -20.89
C ASN A 83 10.78 -0.65 -20.64
N GLY A 84 11.86 -0.29 -21.34
CA GLY A 84 12.54 0.99 -21.15
C GLY A 84 13.05 1.16 -19.72
N ASP A 85 12.43 2.08 -18.98
CA ASP A 85 12.76 2.40 -17.58
C ASP A 85 11.89 1.62 -16.57
N LEU A 86 10.90 0.87 -17.06
CA LEU A 86 9.94 0.14 -16.22
C LEU A 86 10.38 -1.30 -16.00
N MET A 87 10.20 -1.76 -14.75
CA MET A 87 10.35 -3.14 -14.32
C MET A 87 9.12 -3.62 -13.56
N THR A 88 8.82 -4.90 -13.71
CA THR A 88 7.83 -5.63 -12.92
C THR A 88 8.18 -7.11 -12.87
N THR A 89 7.80 -7.83 -11.82
CA THR A 89 7.90 -9.30 -11.79
C THR A 89 6.68 -9.99 -12.38
N MET A 90 5.62 -9.22 -12.69
CA MET A 90 4.33 -9.76 -13.14
C MET A 90 3.78 -8.94 -14.29
N LEU A 91 3.34 -9.57 -15.37
CA LEU A 91 2.69 -8.86 -16.48
C LEU A 91 1.62 -9.77 -17.08
N VAL A 92 0.42 -9.23 -17.21
CA VAL A 92 -0.74 -9.95 -17.73
C VAL A 92 -1.28 -9.19 -18.92
N ASP A 93 -1.33 -9.83 -20.09
CA ASP A 93 -2.15 -9.35 -21.20
C ASP A 93 -3.59 -9.75 -20.93
N ALA A 94 -4.37 -8.80 -20.42
CA ALA A 94 -5.76 -9.03 -20.07
C ALA A 94 -6.66 -9.16 -21.31
N ASN A 95 -6.22 -8.67 -22.48
CA ASN A 95 -6.94 -8.87 -23.75
C ASN A 95 -6.84 -10.31 -24.22
N ARG A 96 -5.64 -10.89 -24.14
CA ARG A 96 -5.43 -12.28 -24.56
C ARG A 96 -5.66 -13.28 -23.43
N GLY A 97 -5.71 -12.83 -22.18
CA GLY A 97 -5.71 -13.69 -21.01
C GLY A 97 -4.42 -14.49 -20.93
N VAL A 98 -3.29 -13.81 -21.10
CA VAL A 98 -1.96 -14.43 -21.06
C VAL A 98 -1.20 -13.83 -19.89
N ASP A 99 -0.77 -14.70 -18.98
CA ASP A 99 0.11 -14.36 -17.86
C ASP A 99 1.57 -14.69 -18.22
N TYR A 100 2.44 -13.67 -18.20
CA TYR A 100 3.87 -13.78 -18.54
C TYR A 100 4.78 -13.93 -17.31
N THR A 101 4.20 -14.03 -16.11
CA THR A 101 4.93 -14.10 -14.82
C THR A 101 5.74 -15.39 -14.68
N HIS A 102 5.23 -16.50 -15.22
CA HIS A 102 5.86 -17.82 -15.12
C HIS A 102 6.46 -18.26 -16.46
N ARG A 103 7.53 -19.09 -16.42
CA ARG A 103 8.17 -19.70 -17.60
C ARG A 103 7.18 -20.44 -18.50
N VAL A 104 6.05 -20.88 -17.96
CA VAL A 104 4.96 -21.52 -18.69
C VAL A 104 3.84 -20.49 -18.88
N LYS A 105 3.62 -20.07 -20.13
CA LYS A 105 2.42 -19.33 -20.51
C LYS A 105 1.18 -20.11 -20.08
N LYS A 106 0.31 -19.47 -19.31
CA LYS A 106 -1.04 -19.98 -19.07
C LYS A 106 -2.00 -19.15 -19.89
N SER A 107 -2.53 -19.75 -20.95
CA SER A 107 -3.70 -19.20 -21.65
C SER A 107 -4.91 -19.45 -20.78
N VAL A 108 -5.66 -18.39 -20.46
CA VAL A 108 -6.84 -18.47 -19.60
C VAL A 108 -8.08 -17.81 -20.18
N GLY A 109 -8.03 -17.47 -21.47
CA GLY A 109 -9.09 -16.73 -22.16
C GLY A 109 -9.13 -15.25 -21.74
N SER A 110 -9.62 -14.39 -22.63
CA SER A 110 -9.63 -12.94 -22.42
C SER A 110 -10.27 -12.54 -21.09
N LEU A 111 -9.55 -11.77 -20.28
CA LEU A 111 -10.10 -11.17 -19.05
C LEU A 111 -11.04 -10.00 -19.37
N TYR A 112 -10.89 -9.37 -20.53
CA TYR A 112 -11.75 -8.28 -20.98
C TYR A 112 -13.05 -8.76 -21.63
N ALA A 113 -13.40 -10.04 -21.57
CA ALA A 113 -14.68 -10.55 -22.09
C ALA A 113 -15.87 -9.76 -21.46
N GLY A 114 -16.50 -8.91 -22.29
CA GLY A 114 -17.58 -8.01 -21.89
C GLY A 114 -17.15 -6.71 -21.18
N SER A 115 -15.88 -6.31 -21.28
CA SER A 115 -15.42 -4.95 -20.92
C SER A 115 -15.58 -4.00 -22.11
N LYS A 116 -15.97 -2.74 -21.87
CA LYS A 116 -15.99 -1.71 -22.92
C LYS A 116 -14.56 -1.37 -23.34
N ASN A 117 -14.27 -1.48 -24.63
CA ASN A 117 -13.00 -1.10 -25.27
C ASN A 117 -11.73 -1.72 -24.64
N GLY A 118 -11.84 -2.88 -23.98
CA GLY A 118 -10.68 -3.54 -23.37
C GLY A 118 -10.03 -2.77 -22.22
N GLN A 119 -10.74 -1.85 -21.58
CA GLN A 119 -10.20 -1.08 -20.45
C GLN A 119 -10.30 -1.84 -19.13
N VAL A 120 -9.32 -1.63 -18.24
CA VAL A 120 -9.36 -2.13 -16.86
C VAL A 120 -10.54 -1.53 -16.12
N ASN A 121 -11.31 -2.39 -15.47
CA ASN A 121 -12.42 -2.02 -14.61
C ASN A 121 -12.56 -3.05 -13.48
N ALA A 122 -13.52 -2.82 -12.57
CA ALA A 122 -13.77 -3.68 -11.42
C ALA A 122 -14.04 -5.15 -11.81
N LYS A 123 -14.75 -5.40 -12.92
CA LYS A 123 -15.03 -6.78 -13.40
C LYS A 123 -13.74 -7.48 -13.81
N VAL A 124 -12.89 -6.81 -14.60
CA VAL A 124 -11.59 -7.35 -15.05
C VAL A 124 -10.69 -7.67 -13.88
N ILE A 125 -10.56 -6.72 -12.93
CA ILE A 125 -9.77 -6.92 -11.70
C ILE A 125 -10.35 -8.09 -10.89
N THR A 126 -11.68 -8.15 -10.72
CA THR A 126 -12.33 -9.25 -10.00
C THR A 126 -12.01 -10.61 -10.63
N THR A 127 -12.15 -10.72 -11.95
CA THR A 127 -11.84 -11.96 -12.69
C THR A 127 -10.37 -12.33 -12.54
N TYR A 128 -9.46 -11.36 -12.67
CA TYR A 128 -8.04 -11.58 -12.46
C TYR A 128 -7.73 -12.07 -11.03
N MET A 129 -8.22 -11.36 -10.02
CA MET A 129 -7.98 -11.70 -8.62
C MET A 129 -8.52 -13.09 -8.29
N LYS A 130 -9.74 -13.42 -8.73
CA LYS A 130 -10.37 -14.73 -8.51
C LYS A 130 -9.59 -15.87 -9.14
N ASN A 131 -9.13 -15.70 -10.38
CA ASN A 131 -8.59 -16.80 -11.18
C ASN A 131 -7.07 -16.99 -11.04
N PHE A 132 -6.34 -15.96 -10.59
CA PHE A 132 -4.88 -15.98 -10.52
C PHE A 132 -4.36 -15.70 -9.12
N TYR A 133 -4.69 -14.51 -8.58
CA TYR A 133 -4.03 -14.02 -7.38
C TYR A 133 -4.55 -14.70 -6.09
N LEU A 134 -5.87 -14.85 -5.98
CA LEU A 134 -6.57 -15.44 -4.84
C LEU A 134 -7.08 -16.85 -5.13
N LYS A 135 -6.57 -17.51 -6.18
CA LYS A 135 -6.99 -18.86 -6.52
C LYS A 135 -6.55 -19.83 -5.42
N ALA A 136 -7.46 -20.13 -4.52
CA ALA A 136 -7.29 -21.09 -3.43
C ALA A 136 -8.66 -21.74 -3.14
N PRO A 137 -8.69 -23.00 -2.68
CA PRO A 137 -9.95 -23.74 -2.49
C PRO A 137 -10.90 -23.13 -1.46
N TYR A 138 -10.41 -22.24 -0.59
CA TYR A 138 -11.21 -21.62 0.49
C TYR A 138 -11.53 -20.15 0.25
N ASN A 139 -11.12 -19.59 -0.90
CA ASN A 139 -11.36 -18.21 -1.26
C ASN A 139 -12.60 -18.13 -2.17
N GLU A 140 -13.67 -17.54 -1.64
CA GLU A 140 -14.96 -17.44 -2.31
C GLU A 140 -15.40 -15.97 -2.42
N ASN A 141 -16.45 -15.71 -3.21
CA ASN A 141 -17.09 -14.39 -3.29
C ASN A 141 -16.17 -13.20 -3.57
N VAL A 142 -15.10 -13.42 -4.34
CA VAL A 142 -14.15 -12.38 -4.73
C VAL A 142 -14.85 -11.25 -5.50
N LYS A 143 -14.66 -10.01 -5.03
CA LYS A 143 -15.16 -8.76 -5.63
C LYS A 143 -14.06 -7.70 -5.58
N ALA A 144 -14.09 -6.77 -6.52
CA ALA A 144 -13.22 -5.60 -6.52
C ALA A 144 -14.06 -4.31 -6.54
N LYS A 145 -13.70 -3.34 -5.71
CA LYS A 145 -14.20 -1.96 -5.73
C LYS A 145 -13.05 -1.05 -6.08
N ILE A 146 -13.12 -0.32 -7.19
CA ILE A 146 -12.13 0.71 -7.52
C ILE A 146 -12.47 1.95 -6.68
N VAL A 147 -11.52 2.42 -5.87
CA VAL A 147 -11.66 3.60 -5.02
C VAL A 147 -11.07 4.85 -5.65
N ASP A 148 -10.05 4.71 -6.51
CA ASP A 148 -9.43 5.82 -7.22
C ASP A 148 -8.69 5.31 -8.48
N VAL A 149 -8.50 6.19 -9.46
CA VAL A 149 -7.68 5.93 -10.65
C VAL A 149 -6.76 7.13 -10.89
N GLN A 150 -5.45 6.89 -10.96
CA GLN A 150 -4.45 7.95 -11.10
C GLN A 150 -3.43 7.59 -12.18
N SER A 151 -3.05 8.55 -13.02
CA SER A 151 -1.99 8.34 -14.01
C SER A 151 -0.62 8.15 -13.34
N VAL A 152 0.20 7.26 -13.88
CA VAL A 152 1.58 7.07 -13.43
C VAL A 152 2.44 8.20 -13.98
N LYS A 153 2.93 9.07 -13.11
CA LYS A 153 3.67 10.28 -13.50
C LYS A 153 4.91 9.94 -14.32
N GLY A 154 4.99 10.51 -15.53
CA GLY A 154 6.13 10.36 -16.43
C GLY A 154 6.15 9.05 -17.23
N HIS A 155 5.10 8.22 -17.11
CA HIS A 155 5.01 6.91 -17.75
C HIS A 155 3.64 6.69 -18.42
N ALA A 156 3.13 7.70 -19.13
CA ALA A 156 1.94 7.50 -19.96
C ALA A 156 2.18 6.35 -20.97
N PRO A 157 1.19 5.48 -21.23
CA PRO A 157 -0.21 5.58 -20.82
C PRO A 157 -0.57 4.81 -19.53
N TRP A 158 0.42 4.46 -18.69
CA TRP A 158 0.16 3.71 -17.46
C TRP A 158 -0.70 4.48 -16.46
N SER A 159 -1.70 3.80 -15.91
CA SER A 159 -2.58 4.27 -14.84
C SER A 159 -2.60 3.27 -13.69
N ALA A 160 -2.66 3.76 -12.46
CA ALA A 160 -2.86 3.01 -11.23
C ALA A 160 -4.35 2.97 -10.88
N TYR A 161 -4.92 1.78 -10.82
CA TYR A 161 -6.27 1.49 -10.36
C TYR A 161 -6.17 1.03 -8.91
N LEU A 162 -6.55 1.91 -7.99
CA LEU A 162 -6.55 1.64 -6.57
C LEU A 162 -7.85 0.92 -6.25
N ALA A 163 -7.79 -0.33 -5.84
CA ALA A 163 -8.94 -1.16 -5.60
C ALA A 163 -8.90 -1.82 -4.22
N ILE A 164 -10.07 -1.98 -3.61
CA ILE A 164 -10.27 -2.86 -2.45
C ILE A 164 -10.83 -4.18 -2.98
N ILE A 165 -10.13 -5.26 -2.70
CA ILE A 165 -10.51 -6.61 -3.10
C ILE A 165 -11.12 -7.29 -1.88
N THR A 166 -12.40 -7.63 -1.96
CA THR A 166 -13.11 -8.33 -0.89
C THR A 166 -13.36 -9.76 -1.28
N PHE A 167 -13.19 -10.70 -0.35
CA PHE A 167 -13.41 -12.11 -0.56
C PHE A 167 -13.67 -12.80 0.77
N GLN A 168 -14.25 -14.00 0.72
CA GLN A 168 -14.43 -14.83 1.91
C GLN A 168 -13.32 -15.86 1.99
N ASN A 169 -12.63 -15.92 3.13
CA ASN A 169 -11.69 -16.98 3.46
C ASN A 169 -12.24 -17.76 4.65
N ARG A 170 -12.58 -19.05 4.45
CA ARG A 170 -13.14 -19.91 5.52
C ARG A 170 -14.34 -19.27 6.24
N GLY A 171 -15.22 -18.61 5.48
CA GLY A 171 -16.42 -17.93 5.99
C GLY A 171 -16.17 -16.56 6.64
N GLN A 172 -14.93 -16.08 6.70
CA GLN A 172 -14.61 -14.74 7.18
C GLN A 172 -14.44 -13.78 6.00
N ASP A 173 -15.08 -12.62 6.06
CA ASP A 173 -14.86 -11.56 5.09
C ASP A 173 -13.45 -10.97 5.27
N VAL A 174 -12.71 -10.92 4.18
CA VAL A 174 -11.37 -10.35 4.10
C VAL A 174 -11.38 -9.28 3.02
N SER A 175 -10.88 -8.10 3.39
CA SER A 175 -10.66 -6.99 2.49
C SER A 175 -9.16 -6.74 2.38
N ILE A 176 -8.66 -6.58 1.16
CA ILE A 176 -7.27 -6.24 0.91
C ILE A 176 -7.18 -5.07 -0.09
N PRO A 177 -6.46 -3.99 0.26
CA PRO A 177 -6.15 -2.94 -0.71
C PRO A 177 -5.11 -3.45 -1.71
N LYS A 178 -5.32 -3.16 -2.99
CA LYS A 178 -4.42 -3.52 -4.08
C LYS A 178 -4.38 -2.40 -5.12
N ILE A 179 -3.17 -2.10 -5.60
CA ILE A 179 -2.97 -1.22 -6.75
C ILE A 179 -2.71 -2.09 -7.97
N ILE A 180 -3.48 -1.87 -9.04
CA ILE A 180 -3.29 -2.51 -10.33
C ILE A 180 -2.86 -1.45 -11.32
N PHE A 181 -1.67 -1.59 -11.90
CA PHE A 181 -1.18 -0.72 -12.96
C PHE A 181 -1.60 -1.28 -14.31
N SER A 182 -2.03 -0.42 -15.22
CA SER A 182 -2.34 -0.80 -16.59
C SER A 182 -2.10 0.31 -17.60
N ASP A 183 -1.64 -0.06 -18.79
CA ASP A 183 -1.52 0.80 -19.98
C ASP A 183 -2.74 0.70 -20.92
N GLY A 184 -3.80 0.00 -20.49
CA GLY A 184 -5.00 -0.30 -21.27
C GLY A 184 -4.95 -1.63 -22.02
N LYS A 185 -3.79 -2.32 -22.07
CA LYS A 185 -3.65 -3.67 -22.64
C LYS A 185 -3.11 -4.66 -21.63
N LEU A 186 -2.03 -4.25 -20.97
CA LEU A 186 -1.28 -5.00 -19.99
C LEU A 186 -1.69 -4.58 -18.58
N MET A 187 -1.58 -5.51 -17.64
CA MET A 187 -1.84 -5.29 -16.23
C MET A 187 -0.69 -5.82 -15.39
N THR A 188 -0.37 -5.12 -14.31
CA THR A 188 0.54 -5.59 -13.27
C THR A 188 0.13 -5.09 -11.90
N THR A 189 0.54 -5.77 -10.83
CA THR A 189 0.32 -5.36 -9.44
C THR A 189 1.46 -4.54 -8.85
N GLU A 190 2.56 -4.42 -9.59
CA GLU A 190 3.73 -3.66 -9.20
C GLU A 190 4.38 -3.06 -10.44
N LEU A 191 4.79 -1.81 -10.35
CA LEU A 191 5.43 -1.11 -11.45
C LEU A 191 6.53 -0.24 -10.86
N VAL A 192 7.76 -0.45 -11.34
CA VAL A 192 8.95 0.21 -10.79
C VAL A 192 9.68 0.93 -11.92
N ASP A 193 9.95 2.21 -11.73
CA ASP A 193 10.97 2.93 -12.51
C ASP A 193 12.31 2.66 -11.83
N TYR A 194 13.05 1.66 -12.34
CA TYR A 194 14.28 1.20 -11.67
C TYR A 194 15.41 2.22 -11.78
N LYS A 195 15.42 3.04 -12.84
CA LYS A 195 16.44 4.09 -13.02
C LYS A 195 16.26 5.21 -12.01
N LYS A 196 15.01 5.61 -11.75
CA LYS A 196 14.68 6.60 -10.72
C LYS A 196 14.53 6.00 -9.32
N LYS A 197 14.60 4.67 -9.20
CA LYS A 197 14.38 3.90 -7.97
C LYS A 197 13.01 4.16 -7.33
N ILE A 198 12.00 4.36 -8.17
CA ILE A 198 10.63 4.64 -7.75
C ILE A 198 9.79 3.38 -7.90
N ASP A 199 9.22 2.90 -6.80
CA ASP A 199 8.15 1.92 -6.81
C ASP A 199 6.82 2.64 -6.70
N PHE A 200 6.07 2.70 -7.80
CA PHE A 200 4.84 3.49 -7.87
C PHE A 200 3.78 2.99 -6.89
N SER A 201 3.81 1.71 -6.48
CA SER A 201 2.88 1.19 -5.49
C SER A 201 3.03 1.84 -4.11
N ARG A 202 4.16 2.51 -3.87
CA ARG A 202 4.50 3.20 -2.62
C ARG A 202 4.45 4.73 -2.72
N GLU A 203 4.20 5.25 -3.91
CA GLU A 203 4.11 6.69 -4.17
C GLU A 203 2.68 7.19 -4.36
N ILE A 204 1.70 6.28 -4.33
CA ILE A 204 0.32 6.59 -4.64
C ILE A 204 -0.58 6.12 -3.49
N LYS A 205 -1.51 6.99 -3.08
CA LYS A 205 -2.63 6.68 -2.20
C LYS A 205 -3.91 7.29 -2.80
N PRO A 206 -5.09 6.77 -2.46
CA PRO A 206 -6.34 7.39 -2.86
C PRO A 206 -6.41 8.85 -2.40
N LYS A 207 -7.04 9.69 -3.20
CA LYS A 207 -7.46 11.01 -2.70
C LYS A 207 -8.47 10.83 -1.59
N LEU A 208 -8.44 11.72 -0.60
CA LEU A 208 -9.43 11.70 0.46
C LEU A 208 -10.81 12.12 -0.07
N PRO A 209 -11.88 11.36 0.22
CA PRO A 209 -13.24 11.82 -0.02
C PRO A 209 -13.63 12.89 1.01
N GLU A 210 -14.56 13.79 0.67
CA GLU A 210 -15.03 14.84 1.60
C GLU A 210 -15.62 14.28 2.90
N SER A 211 -16.16 13.06 2.87
CA SER A 211 -16.73 12.38 4.04
C SER A 211 -15.70 12.08 5.15
N ILE A 212 -14.39 12.18 4.88
CA ILE A 212 -13.35 12.03 5.90
C ILE A 212 -13.22 13.28 6.80
N TYR A 213 -13.80 14.42 6.41
CA TYR A 213 -13.74 15.64 7.20
C TYR A 213 -14.95 15.74 8.15
N ASP A 214 -15.22 14.64 8.86
CA ASP A 214 -16.30 14.50 9.83
C ASP A 214 -15.99 15.28 11.12
N SER A 215 -16.95 16.07 11.61
CA SER A 215 -16.80 16.87 12.83
C SER A 215 -16.49 16.04 14.07
N SER A 216 -16.91 14.76 14.12
CA SER A 216 -16.57 13.84 15.20
C SER A 216 -15.07 13.51 15.26
N HIS A 217 -14.36 13.60 14.14
CA HIS A 217 -12.91 13.44 14.06
C HIS A 217 -12.14 14.74 14.22
N LEU A 218 -12.81 15.90 14.28
CA LEU A 218 -12.15 17.20 14.45
C LEU A 218 -11.52 17.33 15.83
N LEU A 219 -10.20 17.13 15.89
CA LEU A 219 -9.44 17.22 17.11
C LEU A 219 -9.07 18.67 17.46
N PHE A 220 -8.45 19.43 16.55
CA PHE A 220 -8.04 20.82 16.82
C PHE A 220 -8.31 21.75 15.63
N GLY A 221 -8.37 23.05 15.93
CA GLY A 221 -8.67 24.09 14.95
C GLY A 221 -10.15 24.22 14.61
N ASN A 222 -10.47 25.17 13.73
CA ASN A 222 -11.82 25.47 13.31
C ASN A 222 -12.21 24.60 12.12
N GLN A 223 -13.42 24.05 12.10
CA GLN A 223 -13.89 23.19 10.99
C GLN A 223 -13.85 23.90 9.63
N ASN A 224 -13.96 25.23 9.64
CA ASN A 224 -13.93 26.10 8.47
C ASN A 224 -12.53 26.68 8.18
N ALA A 225 -11.48 26.15 8.82
CA ALA A 225 -10.13 26.61 8.58
C ALA A 225 -9.71 26.44 7.12
N LYS A 226 -8.81 27.30 6.66
CA LYS A 226 -8.36 27.35 5.27
C LYS A 226 -7.82 26.02 4.75
N HIS A 227 -7.11 25.27 5.60
CA HIS A 227 -6.50 24.00 5.27
C HIS A 227 -7.00 22.89 6.18
N LYS A 228 -7.28 21.72 5.60
CA LYS A 228 -7.73 20.53 6.33
C LYS A 228 -6.65 19.47 6.34
N LEU A 229 -6.30 19.01 7.53
CA LEU A 229 -5.32 17.97 7.77
C LEU A 229 -6.02 16.75 8.31
N VAL A 230 -5.69 15.58 7.77
CA VAL A 230 -6.11 14.28 8.32
C VAL A 230 -4.88 13.53 8.76
N VAL A 231 -4.91 12.98 9.97
CA VAL A 231 -3.85 12.10 10.48
C VAL A 231 -4.42 10.76 10.94
N PHE A 232 -3.91 9.68 10.36
CA PHE A 232 -4.10 8.32 10.88
C PHE A 232 -2.93 8.00 11.80
N SER A 233 -3.23 7.66 13.05
CA SER A 233 -2.20 7.60 14.08
C SER A 233 -2.38 6.46 15.07
N ASP A 234 -1.23 6.00 15.57
CA ASP A 234 -1.09 5.04 16.66
C ASP A 234 -0.34 5.75 17.81
N PRO A 235 -0.92 5.87 19.02
CA PRO A 235 -0.29 6.59 20.13
C PRO A 235 1.03 5.99 20.62
N GLN A 236 1.38 4.78 20.21
CA GLN A 236 2.61 4.09 20.63
C GLN A 236 3.60 3.86 19.49
N CYS A 237 3.24 4.28 18.26
CA CYS A 237 4.19 4.29 17.16
C CYS A 237 5.25 5.38 17.42
N PRO A 238 6.56 5.05 17.44
CA PRO A 238 7.61 6.03 17.70
C PRO A 238 7.57 7.25 16.77
N PHE A 239 7.27 7.05 15.49
CA PHE A 239 7.12 8.16 14.54
C PHE A 239 5.90 9.03 14.84
N CYS A 240 4.82 8.45 15.37
CA CYS A 240 3.65 9.23 15.74
C CYS A 240 3.94 10.08 16.98
N MET A 241 4.58 9.50 18.00
CA MET A 241 5.03 10.22 19.20
C MET A 241 5.93 11.42 18.85
N GLU A 242 6.74 11.32 17.79
CA GLU A 242 7.60 12.42 17.35
C GLU A 242 6.87 13.51 16.54
N ILE A 243 5.93 13.13 15.67
CA ILE A 243 5.37 14.01 14.63
C ILE A 243 4.00 14.55 15.02
N VAL A 244 3.09 13.70 15.52
CA VAL A 244 1.68 14.04 15.70
C VAL A 244 1.45 15.12 16.75
N PRO A 245 2.15 15.13 17.91
CA PRO A 245 2.07 16.25 18.85
C PRO A 245 2.46 17.61 18.23
N LYS A 246 3.40 17.63 17.28
CA LYS A 246 3.79 18.88 16.58
C LYS A 246 2.69 19.36 15.64
N ILE A 247 1.98 18.45 14.98
CA ILE A 247 0.82 18.78 14.13
C ILE A 247 -0.34 19.28 15.00
N MET A 248 -0.62 18.61 16.13
CA MET A 248 -1.63 19.05 17.10
C MET A 248 -1.33 20.46 17.62
N LYS A 249 -0.07 20.72 17.99
CA LYS A 249 0.38 22.05 18.41
C LYS A 249 0.12 23.11 17.32
N ALA A 250 0.53 22.84 16.08
CA ALA A 250 0.31 23.77 14.97
C ALA A 250 -1.18 24.07 14.73
N ALA A 251 -2.05 23.05 14.80
CA ALA A 251 -3.49 23.24 14.65
C ALA A 251 -4.12 24.06 15.79
N LYS A 252 -3.62 23.90 17.02
CA LYS A 252 -4.06 24.70 18.18
C LYS A 252 -3.61 26.15 18.12
N GLU A 253 -2.37 26.39 17.69
CA GLU A 253 -1.79 27.73 17.61
C GLU A 253 -2.32 28.52 16.41
N HIS A 254 -2.80 27.83 15.37
CA HIS A 254 -3.33 28.45 14.15
C HIS A 254 -4.74 27.91 13.77
N PRO A 255 -5.75 28.10 14.63
CA PRO A 255 -7.05 27.44 14.50
C PRO A 255 -7.84 27.85 13.25
N ASP A 256 -7.67 29.07 12.74
CA ASP A 256 -8.30 29.53 11.48
C ASP A 256 -7.56 29.05 10.22
N THR A 257 -6.32 28.58 10.38
CA THR A 257 -5.50 28.13 9.26
C THR A 257 -5.56 26.62 9.08
N ILE A 258 -5.57 25.85 10.17
CA ILE A 258 -5.52 24.39 10.16
C ILE A 258 -6.69 23.81 10.94
N ALA A 259 -7.49 22.97 10.27
CA ALA A 259 -8.39 22.01 10.89
C ALA A 259 -7.71 20.64 10.94
N LEU A 260 -7.48 20.08 12.12
CA LEU A 260 -6.88 18.76 12.30
C LEU A 260 -7.95 17.71 12.62
N TYR A 261 -8.14 16.79 11.70
CA TYR A 261 -8.95 15.59 11.85
C TYR A 261 -8.06 14.41 12.22
N TYR A 262 -8.42 13.69 13.28
CA TYR A 262 -7.62 12.63 13.87
C TYR A 262 -8.36 11.30 13.79
N TYR A 263 -7.76 10.32 13.13
CA TYR A 263 -8.27 8.96 12.95
C TYR A 263 -7.42 7.96 13.71
N HIS A 264 -8.08 7.06 14.44
CA HIS A 264 -7.42 6.00 15.19
C HIS A 264 -6.96 4.89 14.25
N PHE A 265 -5.69 4.50 14.34
CA PHE A 265 -5.18 3.36 13.57
C PHE A 265 -4.16 2.57 14.41
N PRO A 266 -4.61 1.85 15.45
CA PRO A 266 -3.72 1.12 16.35
C PRO A 266 -3.03 -0.04 15.62
N LEU A 267 -1.70 -0.07 15.60
CA LEU A 267 -0.95 -1.16 14.97
C LEU A 267 -0.83 -2.34 15.94
N ILE A 268 -1.96 -2.99 16.28
CA ILE A 268 -2.10 -3.97 17.39
C ILE A 268 -1.08 -5.12 17.35
N GLN A 269 -0.57 -5.51 16.19
CA GLN A 269 0.46 -6.54 16.08
C GLN A 269 1.83 -6.06 16.60
N LEU A 270 2.12 -4.77 16.45
CA LEU A 270 3.35 -4.12 16.91
C LEU A 270 3.17 -3.58 18.32
N HIS A 271 2.10 -2.81 18.55
CA HIS A 271 1.76 -2.15 19.81
C HIS A 271 0.36 -2.57 20.31
N PRO A 272 0.20 -3.78 20.88
CA PRO A 272 -1.06 -4.25 21.45
C PRO A 272 -1.72 -3.27 22.43
N VAL A 273 -0.92 -2.55 23.22
CA VAL A 273 -1.44 -1.57 24.19
C VAL A 273 -2.25 -0.45 23.52
N SER A 274 -1.95 -0.15 22.25
CA SER A 274 -2.65 0.89 21.49
C SER A 274 -4.13 0.60 21.29
N GLU A 275 -4.54 -0.67 21.28
CA GLU A 275 -5.95 -1.05 21.19
C GLU A 275 -6.78 -0.46 22.34
N VAL A 276 -6.23 -0.46 23.57
CA VAL A 276 -6.88 0.13 24.74
C VAL A 276 -6.73 1.65 24.72
N LEU A 277 -5.53 2.15 24.38
CA LEU A 277 -5.27 3.59 24.37
C LEU A 277 -6.14 4.35 23.38
N VAL A 278 -6.40 3.86 22.17
CA VAL A 278 -7.27 4.55 21.21
C VAL A 278 -8.72 4.62 21.69
N ARG A 279 -9.20 3.59 22.40
CA ARG A 279 -10.54 3.58 23.01
C ARG A 279 -10.64 4.61 24.12
N ILE A 280 -9.62 4.70 24.97
CA ILE A 280 -9.50 5.76 25.99
C ILE A 280 -9.46 7.15 25.35
N ILE A 281 -8.66 7.33 24.29
CA ILE A 281 -8.58 8.61 23.55
C ILE A 281 -9.96 8.97 23.01
N HIS A 282 -10.69 8.02 22.42
CA HIS A 282 -12.02 8.26 21.88
C HIS A 282 -13.02 8.69 22.98
N VAL A 283 -13.07 7.98 24.11
CA VAL A 283 -13.90 8.40 25.26
C VAL A 283 -13.54 9.80 25.74
N ALA A 284 -12.24 10.13 25.81
CA ALA A 284 -11.81 11.47 26.16
C ALA A 284 -12.26 12.52 25.13
N GLN A 285 -12.24 12.21 23.83
CA GLN A 285 -12.73 13.09 22.77
C GLN A 285 -14.24 13.35 22.90
N GLU A 286 -15.04 12.31 23.15
CA GLU A 286 -16.50 12.45 23.36
C GLU A 286 -16.83 13.34 24.56
N LEU A 287 -16.02 13.29 25.61
CA LEU A 287 -16.15 14.16 26.79
C LEU A 287 -15.52 15.56 26.62
N GLY A 288 -15.06 15.90 25.40
CA GLY A 288 -14.42 17.18 25.11
C GLY A 288 -13.01 17.36 25.70
N ARG A 289 -12.43 16.31 26.27
CA ARG A 289 -11.12 16.27 26.94
C ARG A 289 -9.97 16.03 25.97
N LYS A 290 -9.86 16.93 24.98
CA LYS A 290 -8.86 16.86 23.91
C LYS A 290 -7.41 16.95 24.41
N ASP A 291 -7.18 17.52 25.59
CA ASP A 291 -5.87 17.57 26.25
C ASP A 291 -5.32 16.18 26.59
N ILE A 292 -6.21 15.21 26.81
CA ILE A 292 -5.83 13.83 27.14
C ILE A 292 -5.18 13.13 25.96
N VAL A 293 -5.63 13.44 24.74
CA VAL A 293 -5.05 12.87 23.51
C VAL A 293 -3.55 13.18 23.47
N GLU A 294 -3.17 14.43 23.69
CA GLU A 294 -1.77 14.87 23.68
C GLU A 294 -0.95 14.22 24.79
N LYS A 295 -1.51 14.14 26.00
CA LYS A 295 -0.81 13.53 27.14
C LYS A 295 -0.53 12.04 26.90
N ILE A 296 -1.44 11.31 26.25
CA ILE A 296 -1.26 9.89 25.93
C ILE A 296 -0.06 9.65 25.02
N TYR A 297 0.28 10.57 24.11
CA TYR A 297 1.51 10.47 23.28
C TYR A 297 2.82 10.56 24.07
N THR A 298 2.75 10.96 25.34
CA THR A 298 3.90 11.05 26.25
C THR A 298 3.87 9.98 27.35
N LEU A 299 2.83 9.13 27.36
CA LEU A 299 2.70 8.04 28.32
C LEU A 299 3.81 7.02 28.07
N LYS A 300 4.60 6.75 29.12
CA LYS A 300 5.59 5.67 29.11
C LYS A 300 4.93 4.39 29.59
N ILE A 301 4.63 3.50 28.65
CA ILE A 301 4.07 2.17 28.92
C ILE A 301 4.75 1.16 27.99
N ASP A 302 4.83 -0.11 28.40
CA ASP A 302 5.31 -1.17 27.51
C ASP A 302 4.36 -1.29 26.31
N PRO A 303 4.83 -1.13 25.05
CA PRO A 303 4.00 -1.28 23.87
C PRO A 303 3.32 -2.65 23.77
N ARG A 304 3.83 -3.67 24.47
CA ARG A 304 3.32 -5.05 24.49
C ARG A 304 2.34 -5.33 25.63
N GLU A 305 2.10 -4.38 26.53
CA GLU A 305 1.10 -4.50 27.60
C GLU A 305 -0.30 -4.77 27.00
N ARG A 306 -1.06 -5.64 27.67
CA ARG A 306 -2.41 -6.08 27.26
C ARG A 306 -3.40 -6.06 28.41
N ASP A 307 -2.93 -5.98 29.64
CA ASP A 307 -3.78 -5.91 30.82
C ASP A 307 -4.51 -4.57 30.86
N VAL A 308 -5.82 -4.61 30.61
CA VAL A 308 -6.68 -3.43 30.48
C VAL A 308 -6.65 -2.59 31.77
N ASP A 309 -6.67 -3.22 32.93
CA ASP A 309 -6.72 -2.51 34.23
C ASP A 309 -5.41 -1.77 34.49
N ARG A 310 -4.26 -2.38 34.17
CA ARG A 310 -2.96 -1.70 34.23
C ARG A 310 -2.89 -0.53 33.27
N ILE A 311 -3.40 -0.67 32.06
CA ILE A 311 -3.39 0.41 31.06
C ILE A 311 -4.26 1.58 31.53
N ILE A 312 -5.49 1.30 31.99
CA ILE A 312 -6.40 2.32 32.55
C ILE A 312 -5.73 3.03 33.73
N LYS A 313 -5.11 2.27 34.65
CA LYS A 313 -4.40 2.85 35.79
C LYS A 313 -3.25 3.74 35.33
N ALA A 314 -2.42 3.29 34.40
CA ALA A 314 -1.29 4.06 33.88
C ALA A 314 -1.74 5.37 33.20
N VAL A 315 -2.82 5.32 32.42
CA VAL A 315 -3.43 6.53 31.84
C VAL A 315 -3.90 7.46 32.93
N LYS A 316 -4.64 6.98 33.93
CA LYS A 316 -5.15 7.80 35.02
C LYS A 316 -4.02 8.48 35.77
N ASP A 317 -2.98 7.74 36.15
CA ASP A 317 -1.83 8.25 36.88
C ASP A 317 -1.05 9.31 36.09
N HIS A 318 -0.92 9.12 34.77
CA HIS A 318 -0.18 10.04 33.89
C HIS A 318 -0.98 11.29 33.50
N THR A 319 -2.28 11.15 33.27
CA THR A 319 -3.10 12.20 32.65
C THR A 319 -4.08 12.86 33.60
N GLY A 320 -4.36 12.22 34.74
CA GLY A 320 -5.44 12.58 35.67
C GLY A 320 -6.84 12.22 35.16
N PHE A 321 -6.97 11.52 34.02
CA PHE A 321 -8.27 11.18 33.43
C PHE A 321 -8.76 9.82 33.94
N PRO A 322 -9.82 9.78 34.77
CA PRO A 322 -10.45 8.52 35.14
C PRO A 322 -11.31 8.01 33.98
N VAL A 323 -11.18 6.72 33.68
CA VAL A 323 -12.03 6.02 32.73
C VAL A 323 -12.25 4.60 33.25
N THR A 324 -13.43 4.04 33.01
CA THR A 324 -13.74 2.65 33.40
C THR A 324 -13.69 1.71 32.20
N LYS A 325 -13.64 0.41 32.48
CA LYS A 325 -13.67 -0.63 31.44
C LYS A 325 -14.98 -0.59 30.66
N GLU A 326 -16.10 -0.37 31.34
CA GLU A 326 -17.42 -0.28 30.73
C GLU A 326 -17.51 0.87 29.71
N GLN A 327 -16.85 2.00 29.99
CA GLN A 327 -16.83 3.14 29.07
C GLN A 327 -16.04 2.84 27.79
N ILE A 328 -14.88 2.18 27.90
CA ILE A 328 -14.04 1.86 26.73
C ILE A 328 -14.50 0.62 25.97
N ASP A 329 -15.31 -0.23 26.61
CA ASP A 329 -15.94 -1.42 26.00
C ASP A 329 -17.36 -1.11 25.46
N ASP A 330 -17.82 0.15 25.52
CA ASP A 330 -19.09 0.56 24.93
C ASP A 330 -19.13 0.17 23.43
N PRO A 331 -20.19 -0.51 22.95
CA PRO A 331 -20.31 -0.91 21.56
C PRO A 331 -20.12 0.23 20.55
N LYS A 332 -20.48 1.47 20.91
CA LYS A 332 -20.26 2.65 20.07
C LYS A 332 -18.78 2.99 19.95
N VAL A 333 -18.02 2.92 21.04
CA VAL A 333 -16.57 3.15 21.03
C VAL A 333 -15.90 2.12 20.12
N LEU A 334 -16.23 0.84 20.28
CA LEU A 334 -15.69 -0.24 19.45
C LEU A 334 -16.05 -0.06 17.97
N ALA A 335 -17.30 0.33 17.67
CA ALA A 335 -17.75 0.60 16.31
C ALA A 335 -17.02 1.79 15.68
N THR A 336 -16.75 2.86 16.43
CA THR A 336 -16.00 4.02 15.94
C THR A 336 -14.56 3.64 15.59
N ILE A 337 -13.85 2.93 16.48
CA ILE A 337 -12.48 2.50 16.21
C ILE A 337 -12.43 1.60 14.96
N LYS A 338 -13.36 0.65 14.86
CA LYS A 338 -13.46 -0.20 13.67
C LYS A 338 -13.71 0.61 12.39
N LYS A 339 -14.59 1.61 12.44
CA LYS A 339 -14.87 2.49 11.29
C LYS A 339 -13.63 3.30 10.87
N ASP A 340 -12.80 3.73 11.83
CA ASP A 340 -11.54 4.41 11.52
C ASP A 340 -10.54 3.48 10.84
N GLU A 341 -10.46 2.22 11.29
CA GLU A 341 -9.65 1.18 10.64
C GLU A 341 -10.14 0.85 9.23
N GLU A 342 -11.45 0.74 9.03
CA GLU A 342 -12.06 0.57 7.70
C GLU A 342 -11.76 1.76 6.78
N SER A 343 -11.83 2.99 7.30
CA SER A 343 -11.47 4.21 6.57
C SER A 343 -9.98 4.21 6.20
N ALA A 344 -9.12 3.79 7.12
CA ALA A 344 -7.69 3.62 6.88
C ALA A 344 -7.43 2.60 5.76
N GLU A 345 -8.17 1.49 5.74
CA GLU A 345 -8.09 0.47 4.71
C GLU A 345 -8.52 0.99 3.33
N GLU A 346 -9.68 1.65 3.23
CA GLU A 346 -10.18 2.23 1.98
C GLU A 346 -9.20 3.26 1.39
N LEU A 347 -8.50 3.99 2.27
CA LEU A 347 -7.47 4.97 1.93
C LEU A 347 -6.06 4.37 1.80
N MET A 348 -5.96 3.03 1.84
CA MET A 348 -4.73 2.26 1.71
C MET A 348 -3.64 2.72 2.69
N VAL A 349 -4.02 3.12 3.90
CA VAL A 349 -3.11 3.47 4.99
C VAL A 349 -2.47 2.18 5.50
N SER A 350 -1.18 2.04 5.27
CA SER A 350 -0.41 0.84 5.61
C SER A 350 0.55 1.05 6.78
N GLY A 351 0.46 2.19 7.46
CA GLY A 351 1.30 2.52 8.60
C GLY A 351 1.08 3.93 9.12
N THR A 352 1.65 4.20 10.29
CA THR A 352 1.46 5.46 11.02
C THR A 352 2.79 6.20 11.25
N PRO A 353 2.77 7.54 11.32
CA PRO A 353 1.63 8.38 10.98
C PRO A 353 1.47 8.42 9.45
N THR A 354 0.22 8.42 8.99
CA THR A 354 -0.10 8.81 7.61
C THR A 354 -0.86 10.13 7.66
N VAL A 355 -0.32 11.15 6.97
CA VAL A 355 -0.81 12.51 7.00
C VAL A 355 -1.29 12.92 5.61
N PHE A 356 -2.42 13.60 5.55
CA PHE A 356 -2.92 14.25 4.35
C PHE A 356 -3.11 15.74 4.62
N VAL A 357 -2.89 16.55 3.58
CA VAL A 357 -3.12 18.00 3.57
C VAL A 357 -3.95 18.32 2.35
N ASP A 358 -5.13 18.91 2.56
CA ASP A 358 -6.08 19.30 1.51
C ASP A 358 -6.37 18.15 0.53
N GLY A 359 -6.69 16.99 1.10
CA GLY A 359 -7.04 15.76 0.37
C GLY A 359 -5.87 15.02 -0.30
N LYS A 360 -4.64 15.54 -0.18
CA LYS A 360 -3.44 14.95 -0.79
C LYS A 360 -2.53 14.35 0.26
N TRP A 361 -2.02 13.15 -0.01
CA TRP A 361 -1.08 12.48 0.88
C TRP A 361 0.22 13.30 1.03
N ASP A 362 0.59 13.61 2.27
CA ASP A 362 1.86 14.23 2.63
C ASP A 362 2.82 13.15 3.14
N LYS A 363 3.56 12.56 2.20
CA LYS A 363 4.55 11.51 2.49
C LYS A 363 5.64 11.97 3.49
N MET A 364 6.01 13.25 3.45
CA MET A 364 7.04 13.83 4.32
C MET A 364 6.51 14.25 5.69
N ARG A 365 5.17 14.32 5.85
CA ARG A 365 4.46 14.63 7.10
C ARG A 365 4.85 15.98 7.70
N ASN A 366 5.30 16.90 6.87
CA ASN A 366 5.86 18.18 7.27
C ASN A 366 5.27 19.37 6.51
N ARG A 367 4.32 19.14 5.59
CA ARG A 367 3.71 20.19 4.77
C ARG A 367 2.93 21.21 5.59
N TYR A 368 2.40 20.81 6.76
CA TYR A 368 1.76 21.73 7.71
C TYR A 368 2.66 22.91 8.12
N LYS A 369 3.98 22.70 8.13
CA LYS A 369 4.96 23.75 8.46
C LYS A 369 4.99 24.88 7.43
N LEU A 370 4.54 24.63 6.20
CA LEU A 370 4.43 25.64 5.16
C LEU A 370 3.14 26.46 5.25
N LEU A 371 2.16 26.00 6.03
CA LEU A 371 0.86 26.65 6.17
C LEU A 371 0.83 27.68 7.30
N ILE A 372 1.75 27.54 8.26
CA ILE A 372 1.85 28.39 9.46
C ILE A 372 2.98 29.44 9.37
N LYS A 373 3.56 29.58 8.18
CA LYS A 373 4.48 30.67 7.84
C LYS A 373 3.69 31.79 7.20
#